data_AF-A0A178UGV9-F1
#
_entry.id   AF-A0A178UGV9-F1
#
_cell.length_a   1.000
_cell.length_b   1.000
_cell.length_c   1.000
_cell.angle_alpha   90.00
_cell.angle_beta   90.00
_cell.angle_gamma   90.00
#
_symmetry.space_group_name_H-M   'P 1'
#
loop_
_entity.id
_entity.type
_entity.pdbx_description
1 polymer ?
#
loop_
_entity_poly.entity_id
_entity_poly.type
_entity_poly.pdbx_seq_one_letter_code
_entity_poly.pdbx_strand_id
1 'polypeptide(L)'
;MSQFMLLQSQVFFKTWTHLKDVIHEEKDAFSSAHGMGLYEYVETDEQFAAIFNQAMSDSSTMIMTKILEVYKGLKDVNTLVDIGGGLGTILNLVISSKYPQIKGINFDLAAI
;
A
#
# COMPACT_ATOMS: atom_id res chain seq x y z
N MET A 1 12.24 -7.34 -1.78
CA MET A 1 12.79 -7.03 -3.14
C MET A 1 11.86 -6.09 -3.90
N SER A 2 10.54 -6.35 -3.90
CA SER A 2 9.49 -5.49 -4.46
C SER A 2 9.58 -4.01 -4.07
N GLN A 3 9.76 -3.68 -2.78
CA GLN A 3 9.89 -2.29 -2.35
C GLN A 3 11.10 -1.57 -2.97
N PHE A 4 12.22 -2.27 -3.15
CA PHE A 4 13.38 -1.72 -3.84
C PHE A 4 13.08 -1.47 -5.32
N MET A 5 12.41 -2.43 -5.99
CA MET A 5 11.99 -2.27 -7.39
C MET A 5 11.04 -1.07 -7.57
N LEU A 6 10.11 -0.86 -6.64
CA LEU A 6 9.20 0.29 -6.68
C LEU A 6 9.96 1.62 -6.57
N LEU A 7 10.80 1.75 -5.54
CA LEU A 7 11.52 3.00 -5.25
C LEU A 7 12.60 3.34 -6.28
N GLN A 8 13.10 2.34 -7.01
CA GLN A 8 14.07 2.51 -8.10
C GLN A 8 13.42 2.46 -9.49
N SER A 9 12.09 2.45 -9.57
CA SER A 9 11.39 2.53 -10.84
C SER A 9 11.63 3.88 -11.51
N GLN A 10 11.56 3.91 -12.84
CA GLN A 10 11.64 5.16 -13.60
C GLN A 10 10.54 6.15 -13.18
N VAL A 11 9.37 5.65 -12.76
CA VAL A 11 8.26 6.44 -12.25
C VAL A 11 8.69 7.24 -11.02
N PHE A 12 9.25 6.57 -9.99
CA PHE A 12 9.71 7.26 -8.78
C PHE A 12 10.97 8.10 -9.01
N PHE A 13 11.90 7.66 -9.87
CA PHE A 13 13.07 8.48 -10.22
C PHE A 13 12.67 9.80 -10.86
N LYS A 14 11.69 9.78 -11.79
CA LYS A 14 11.13 11.00 -12.37
C LYS A 14 10.43 11.85 -11.30
N THR A 15 9.68 11.25 -10.39
CA THR A 15 9.07 11.99 -9.26
C THR A 15 10.11 12.76 -8.44
N TRP A 16 11.28 12.16 -8.17
CA TRP A 16 12.34 12.83 -7.41
C TRP A 16 12.92 14.06 -8.11
N THR A 17 12.91 14.15 -9.45
CA THR A 17 13.39 15.34 -10.17
C THR A 17 12.48 16.55 -9.99
N HIS A 18 11.24 16.33 -9.51
CA HIS A 18 10.23 17.34 -9.25
C HIS A 18 10.07 17.70 -7.77
N LEU A 19 10.95 17.22 -6.88
CA LEU A 19 10.87 17.53 -5.45
C LEU A 19 10.95 19.03 -5.15
N LYS A 20 11.65 19.80 -5.98
CA LYS A 20 11.73 21.27 -5.86
C LYS A 20 10.35 21.95 -6.03
N ASP A 21 9.47 21.35 -6.82
CA ASP A 21 8.16 21.93 -7.17
C ASP A 21 7.22 21.88 -5.96
N VAL A 22 7.45 20.96 -5.02
CA VAL A 22 6.76 20.91 -3.71
C VAL A 22 6.99 22.18 -2.91
N ILE A 23 8.21 22.74 -2.97
CA ILE A 23 8.58 23.94 -2.20
C ILE A 23 8.15 25.22 -2.95
N HIS A 24 8.32 25.25 -4.27
CA HIS A 24 8.11 26.47 -5.06
C HIS A 24 6.67 26.65 -5.52
N GLU A 25 5.98 25.56 -5.84
CA GLU A 25 4.65 25.59 -6.44
C GLU A 25 3.57 25.00 -5.52
N GLU A 26 3.94 24.50 -4.34
CA GLU A 26 3.05 23.80 -3.40
C GLU A 26 2.31 22.61 -4.05
N LYS A 27 2.87 22.05 -5.12
CA LYS A 27 2.32 20.90 -5.85
C LYS A 27 3.00 19.62 -5.40
N ASP A 28 2.22 18.54 -5.33
CA ASP A 28 2.76 17.20 -5.14
C ASP A 28 3.78 16.85 -6.25
N ALA A 29 4.91 16.25 -5.85
CA ALA A 29 6.01 15.93 -6.77
C ALA A 29 5.60 14.89 -7.81
N PHE A 30 4.77 13.91 -7.41
CA PHE A 30 4.31 12.85 -8.32
C PHE A 30 3.41 13.45 -9.39
N SER A 31 2.44 14.26 -8.98
CA SER A 31 1.53 14.99 -9.86
C SER A 31 2.27 15.94 -10.78
N SER A 32 3.31 16.60 -10.30
CA SER A 32 4.16 17.48 -11.12
C SER A 32 4.95 16.69 -12.18
N ALA A 33 5.42 15.48 -11.85
CA ALA A 33 6.17 14.62 -12.76
C ALA A 33 5.29 13.90 -13.80
N HIS A 34 4.08 13.49 -13.42
CA HIS A 34 3.26 12.56 -14.20
C HIS A 34 1.93 13.15 -14.67
N GLY A 35 1.58 14.36 -14.22
CA GLY A 35 0.37 15.08 -14.63
C GLY A 35 -0.92 14.59 -13.95
N MET A 36 -0.84 13.60 -13.06
CA MET A 36 -1.94 12.99 -12.33
C MET A 36 -1.45 12.47 -10.97
N GLY A 37 -2.37 12.21 -10.04
CA GLY A 37 -2.03 11.68 -8.72
C GLY A 37 -1.48 10.25 -8.78
N LEU A 38 -0.78 9.83 -7.73
CA LEU A 38 -0.20 8.48 -7.64
C LEU A 38 -1.24 7.38 -7.86
N TYR A 39 -2.38 7.45 -7.17
CA TYR A 39 -3.40 6.41 -7.28
C TYR A 39 -4.04 6.39 -8.66
N GLU A 40 -4.34 7.55 -9.26
CA GLU A 40 -4.82 7.65 -10.65
C GLU A 40 -3.81 7.00 -11.61
N TYR A 41 -2.51 7.27 -11.42
CA TYR A 41 -1.46 6.67 -12.24
C TYR A 41 -1.41 5.14 -12.09
N VAL A 42 -1.54 4.63 -10.86
CA VAL A 42 -1.65 3.19 -10.59
C VAL A 42 -2.80 2.56 -11.37
N GLU A 43 -3.95 3.23 -11.53
CA GLU A 43 -5.07 2.70 -12.34
C GLU A 43 -4.75 2.68 -13.85
N THR A 44 -3.83 3.53 -14.32
CA THR A 44 -3.51 3.65 -15.75
C THR A 44 -2.37 2.76 -16.24
N ASP A 45 -1.49 2.28 -15.35
CA ASP A 45 -0.31 1.49 -15.69
C ASP A 45 -0.31 0.17 -14.92
N GLU A 46 -0.77 -0.91 -15.57
CA GLU A 46 -0.87 -2.25 -14.99
C GLU A 46 0.49 -2.79 -14.49
N GLN A 47 1.59 -2.46 -15.17
CA GLN A 47 2.91 -2.93 -14.78
C GLN A 47 3.37 -2.25 -13.50
N PHE A 48 3.18 -0.93 -13.42
CA PHE A 48 3.48 -0.18 -12.20
C PHE A 48 2.56 -0.59 -11.06
N ALA A 49 1.27 -0.80 -11.31
CA ALA A 49 0.29 -1.28 -10.33
C ALA A 49 0.72 -2.61 -9.70
N ALA A 50 1.15 -3.59 -10.52
CA ALA A 50 1.63 -4.87 -10.02
C ALA A 50 2.85 -4.72 -9.10
N ILE A 51 3.82 -3.88 -9.47
CA ILE A 51 5.01 -3.63 -8.64
C ILE A 51 4.62 -2.91 -7.34
N PHE A 52 3.74 -1.90 -7.42
CA PHE A 52 3.25 -1.12 -6.29
C PHE A 52 2.50 -2.00 -5.29
N ASN A 53 1.51 -2.77 -5.76
CA ASN A 53 0.70 -3.66 -4.92
C ASN A 53 1.54 -4.76 -4.27
N GLN A 54 2.48 -5.36 -5.01
CA GLN A 54 3.40 -6.34 -4.43
C GLN A 54 4.30 -5.72 -3.37
N ALA A 55 4.81 -4.51 -3.60
CA ALA A 55 5.64 -3.80 -2.62
C ALA A 55 4.86 -3.50 -1.34
N MET A 56 3.63 -3.01 -1.44
CA MET A 56 2.78 -2.75 -0.27
C MET A 56 2.47 -4.04 0.49
N SER A 57 2.15 -5.12 -0.22
CA SER A 57 1.89 -6.45 0.35
C SER A 57 3.09 -7.00 1.12
N ASP A 58 4.29 -7.01 0.52
CA ASP A 58 5.49 -7.58 1.12
C ASP A 58 5.93 -6.80 2.37
N SER A 59 6.00 -5.47 2.26
CA SER A 59 6.45 -4.61 3.36
C SER A 59 5.47 -4.67 4.53
N SER A 60 4.17 -4.64 4.25
CA SER A 60 3.14 -4.71 5.29
C SER A 60 3.12 -6.09 5.95
N THR A 61 3.37 -7.18 5.20
CA THR A 61 3.43 -8.54 5.75
C THR A 61 4.54 -8.66 6.79
N MET A 62 5.72 -8.13 6.48
CA MET A 62 6.86 -8.11 7.40
C MET A 62 6.51 -7.39 8.71
N ILE A 63 5.89 -6.20 8.62
CA ILE A 63 5.52 -5.39 9.78
C ILE A 63 4.39 -6.07 10.58
N MET A 64 3.31 -6.49 9.91
CA MET A 64 2.15 -7.07 10.59
C MET A 64 2.49 -8.37 11.29
N THR A 65 3.41 -9.18 10.75
CA THR A 65 3.91 -10.38 11.45
C THR A 65 4.46 -10.03 12.84
N LYS A 66 5.21 -8.93 12.95
CA LYS A 66 5.74 -8.45 14.24
C LYS A 66 4.68 -7.83 15.14
N ILE A 67 3.73 -7.10 14.57
CA ILE A 67 2.59 -6.59 15.33
C ILE A 67 1.80 -7.75 15.95
N LEU A 68 1.54 -8.81 15.19
CA LEU A 68 0.80 -9.98 15.66
C LEU A 68 1.54 -10.75 16.76
N GLU A 69 2.86 -10.62 16.92
CA GLU A 69 3.59 -11.23 18.04
C GLU A 69 3.21 -10.56 19.38
N VAL A 70 3.05 -9.22 19.39
CA VAL A 70 2.97 -8.44 20.64
C VAL A 70 1.60 -7.81 20.89
N TYR A 71 0.87 -7.45 19.83
CA TYR A 71 -0.41 -6.76 19.93
C TYR A 71 -1.56 -7.76 20.12
N LYS A 72 -2.36 -7.50 21.16
CA LYS A 72 -3.52 -8.32 21.54
C LYS A 72 -4.86 -7.60 21.38
N GLY A 73 -4.88 -6.37 20.85
CA GLY A 73 -6.10 -5.56 20.74
C GLY A 73 -7.14 -6.12 19.77
N LEU A 74 -6.78 -7.13 18.97
CA LEU A 74 -7.71 -7.81 18.05
C LEU A 74 -8.43 -9.03 18.67
N LYS A 75 -8.11 -9.40 19.92
CA LYS A 75 -8.57 -10.66 20.52
C LYS A 75 -10.10 -10.80 20.53
N ASP A 76 -10.80 -9.74 20.92
CA ASP A 76 -12.26 -9.74 21.11
C ASP A 76 -12.98 -8.99 19.98
N VAL A 77 -12.30 -8.79 18.85
CA VAL A 77 -12.89 -8.19 17.65
C VAL A 77 -13.73 -9.24 16.94
N ASN A 78 -14.97 -8.87 16.57
CA ASN A 78 -15.86 -9.74 15.79
C ASN A 78 -15.80 -9.44 14.29
N THR A 79 -15.60 -8.19 13.92
CA THR A 79 -15.50 -7.74 12.53
C THR A 79 -14.36 -6.75 12.41
N LEU A 80 -13.47 -7.00 11.46
CA LEU A 80 -12.33 -6.15 11.16
C LEU A 80 -12.46 -5.68 9.71
N VAL A 81 -12.44 -4.36 9.52
CA VAL A 81 -12.42 -3.73 8.21
C VAL A 81 -11.03 -3.15 7.98
N ASP A 82 -10.37 -3.59 6.92
CA ASP A 82 -9.08 -3.06 6.48
C ASP A 82 -9.32 -2.02 5.38
N ILE A 83 -9.20 -0.73 5.72
CA ILE A 83 -9.48 0.40 4.82
C ILE A 83 -8.17 0.80 4.14
N GLY A 84 -8.13 0.78 2.82
CA GLY A 84 -6.88 0.87 2.07
C GLY A 84 -6.06 -0.41 2.19
N GLY A 85 -6.73 -1.56 2.30
CA GLY A 85 -6.10 -2.86 2.57
C GLY A 85 -5.37 -3.48 1.36
N GLY A 86 -5.38 -2.80 0.22
CA GLY A 86 -4.79 -3.24 -1.04
C GLY A 86 -5.34 -4.60 -1.46
N LEU A 87 -4.43 -5.53 -1.77
CA LEU A 87 -4.75 -6.91 -2.12
C LEU A 87 -5.34 -7.74 -0.95
N GLY A 88 -5.57 -7.14 0.22
CA GLY A 88 -6.11 -7.82 1.40
C GLY A 88 -5.14 -8.77 2.08
N THR A 89 -3.85 -8.73 1.72
CA THR A 89 -2.80 -9.60 2.29
C THR A 89 -2.76 -9.54 3.81
N ILE A 90 -2.92 -8.34 4.37
CA ILE A 90 -2.77 -8.09 5.80
C ILE A 90 -3.96 -8.60 6.58
N LEU A 91 -5.16 -8.29 6.13
CA LEU A 91 -6.37 -8.86 6.70
C LEU A 91 -6.37 -10.40 6.64
N ASN A 92 -5.96 -10.97 5.50
CA ASN A 92 -5.82 -12.41 5.36
C ASN A 92 -4.78 -12.98 6.35
N LEU A 93 -3.62 -12.34 6.51
CA LEU A 93 -2.61 -12.75 7.48
C LEU A 93 -3.16 -12.73 8.91
N VAL A 94 -3.84 -11.66 9.31
CA VAL A 94 -4.42 -11.51 10.66
C VAL A 94 -5.39 -12.65 10.97
N ILE A 95 -6.30 -12.95 10.04
CA ILE A 95 -7.34 -13.96 10.23
C ILE A 95 -6.76 -15.37 10.18
N SER A 96 -5.94 -15.67 9.16
CA SER A 96 -5.38 -17.01 8.95
C SER A 96 -4.34 -17.41 9.99
N SER A 97 -3.55 -16.47 10.50
CA SER A 97 -2.45 -16.79 11.42
C SER A 97 -2.85 -16.79 12.90
N LYS A 98 -3.79 -15.93 13.32
CA LYS A 98 -4.01 -15.68 14.76
C LYS A 98 -5.47 -15.52 15.18
N TYR A 99 -6.34 -14.97 14.35
CA TYR A 99 -7.71 -14.63 14.74
C TYR A 99 -8.76 -15.18 13.76
N PRO A 100 -8.91 -16.51 13.62
CA PRO A 100 -9.83 -17.12 12.65
C PRO A 100 -11.30 -16.82 12.94
N GLN A 101 -11.64 -16.36 14.15
CA GLN A 101 -12.99 -15.95 14.52
C GLN A 101 -13.41 -14.59 13.94
N ILE A 102 -12.46 -13.76 13.50
CA ILE A 102 -12.75 -12.43 12.97
C ILE A 102 -13.40 -12.55 11.59
N LYS A 103 -14.54 -11.89 11.39
CA LYS A 103 -15.07 -11.61 10.06
C LYS A 103 -14.29 -10.46 9.42
N GLY A 104 -13.52 -10.75 8.39
CA GLY A 104 -12.76 -9.74 7.65
C GLY A 104 -13.56 -9.06 6.54
N ILE A 105 -13.36 -7.76 6.36
CA ILE A 105 -13.78 -6.99 5.18
C ILE A 105 -12.56 -6.21 4.67
N ASN A 106 -12.08 -6.53 3.48
CA ASN A 106 -11.07 -5.71 2.80
C ASN A 106 -11.78 -4.62 1.99
N PHE A 107 -11.33 -3.38 2.10
CA PHE A 107 -11.92 -2.25 1.38
C PHE A 107 -10.84 -1.38 0.75
N ASP A 108 -10.90 -1.24 -0.58
CA ASP A 108 -9.98 -0.43 -1.36
C ASP A 108 -10.66 0.14 -2.63
N LEU A 109 -9.92 0.93 -3.40
CA LEU A 109 -10.32 1.36 -4.74
C LEU A 109 -10.52 0.16 -5.66
N ALA A 110 -11.43 0.29 -6.63
CA ALA A 110 -11.79 -0.82 -7.52
C ALA A 110 -10.66 -1.27 -8.45
N ALA A 111 -9.68 -0.39 -8.70
CA ALA A 111 -8.54 -0.65 -9.57
C ALA A 111 -7.38 -1.40 -8.89
N ILE A 112 -7.50 -1.70 -7.59
CA ILE A 112 -6.46 -2.34 -6.77
C ILE A 112 -6.68 -3.84 -6.63
#